data_AF-A0A7V6A4Z6-F1
#
_entry.id   AF-A0A7V6A4Z6-F1
#
_cell.length_a   1.000
_cell.length_b   1.000
_cell.length_c   1.000
_cell.angle_alpha   90.00
_cell.angle_beta   90.00
_cell.angle_gamma   90.00
#
_symmetry.space_group_name_H-M   'P 1'
#
loop_
_entity.id
_entity.type
_entity.pdbx_description
1 polymer ?
#
loop_
_entity_poly.entity_id
_entity_poly.type
_entity_poly.pdbx_seq_one_letter_code
_entity_poly.pdbx_strand_id
1 'polypeptide(L)'
;MKNRVNRRKLAGDDMNVLGKNRNNAGGARLSRSRGTCGARLAVVALAGAMVLAACGKPPNLINRYVLNYPPPAVAKLTPLDTAIKVATFSADQTINRPEMIYKVNPYKTGVYQYNRWRTDPAYLATDYLTRDFRDSGLFKAVYSSDNSGKARFHLEGGVVDFQENDEPPPWHAALTLNITLLDTDQENVADKVMFQRNYHAQEVMPARTPEGLAEAMSTAMGQVSKKIVHDVYQAIKQRLSAAKRSPEE
;
A
#
# COMPACT_ATOMS: atom_id res chain seq x y z
N MET A 1 9.43 -8.52 -47.35
CA MET A 1 8.04 -8.58 -47.84
C MET A 1 7.11 -7.98 -46.78
N LYS A 2 6.17 -7.12 -47.20
CA LYS A 2 5.10 -6.43 -46.43
C LYS A 2 5.42 -5.05 -45.81
N ASN A 3 5.27 -4.09 -46.73
CA ASN A 3 4.93 -2.67 -46.67
C ASN A 3 4.26 -2.10 -45.42
N ARG A 4 4.73 -0.89 -45.08
CA ARG A 4 4.11 0.10 -44.21
C ARG A 4 3.62 1.27 -45.09
N VAL A 5 2.66 2.02 -44.56
CA VAL A 5 2.21 3.38 -44.93
C VAL A 5 1.07 3.45 -45.95
N ASN A 6 -0.11 3.83 -45.46
CA ASN A 6 -1.12 4.48 -46.29
C ASN A 6 -1.40 5.88 -45.69
N ARG A 7 -1.15 6.93 -46.50
CA ARG A 7 -1.37 8.34 -46.17
C ARG A 7 -2.76 8.77 -46.64
N ARG A 8 -3.38 9.63 -45.83
CA ARG A 8 -4.59 10.41 -46.12
C ARG A 8 -4.49 11.18 -47.44
N LYS A 9 -5.63 11.33 -48.12
CA LYS A 9 -5.93 12.52 -48.94
C LYS A 9 -7.41 12.90 -48.78
N LEU A 10 -7.63 14.19 -48.59
CA LEU A 10 -8.88 14.91 -48.36
C LEU A 10 -9.41 15.53 -49.68
N ALA A 11 -10.69 15.92 -49.63
CA ALA A 11 -11.42 16.89 -50.48
C ALA A 11 -11.75 16.45 -51.92
N GLY A 12 -12.90 16.79 -52.50
CA GLY A 12 -14.03 17.61 -52.05
C GLY A 12 -15.06 17.75 -53.19
N ASP A 13 -16.19 18.37 -52.82
CA ASP A 13 -17.15 19.16 -53.61
C ASP A 13 -17.98 18.60 -54.78
N ASP A 14 -19.13 19.28 -54.89
CA ASP A 14 -20.11 19.37 -55.97
C ASP A 14 -21.29 18.40 -55.97
N MET A 15 -22.44 18.90 -55.52
CA MET A 15 -23.47 19.39 -56.46
C MET A 15 -24.71 19.90 -55.73
N ASN A 16 -24.90 21.21 -55.79
CA ASN A 16 -26.15 21.90 -55.50
C ASN A 16 -26.84 22.18 -56.85
N VAL A 17 -28.06 21.67 -57.07
CA VAL A 17 -28.90 22.07 -58.21
C VAL A 17 -30.28 22.46 -57.70
N LEU A 18 -30.56 23.76 -57.86
CA LEU A 18 -31.85 24.43 -57.70
C LEU A 18 -32.83 24.00 -58.80
N GLY A 19 -34.13 23.91 -58.48
CA GLY A 19 -35.13 23.63 -59.52
C GLY A 19 -36.61 23.59 -59.13
N LYS A 20 -37.08 24.60 -58.38
CA LYS A 20 -38.39 25.28 -58.48
C LYS A 20 -39.55 24.54 -59.20
N ASN A 21 -40.70 24.34 -58.53
CA ASN A 21 -41.98 24.74 -59.13
C ASN A 21 -43.12 25.01 -58.14
N ARG A 22 -43.92 26.02 -58.49
CA ARG A 22 -45.08 26.56 -57.75
C ARG A 22 -46.37 25.85 -58.16
N ASN A 23 -47.35 25.75 -57.25
CA ASN A 23 -48.71 26.35 -57.37
C ASN A 23 -49.78 25.63 -56.52
N ASN A 24 -50.21 26.32 -55.47
CA ASN A 24 -51.58 26.75 -55.16
C ASN A 24 -52.77 25.77 -55.32
N ALA A 25 -53.37 25.37 -54.19
CA ALA A 25 -54.81 25.25 -53.90
C ALA A 25 -54.89 24.88 -52.40
N GLY A 26 -55.60 25.57 -51.51
CA GLY A 26 -57.02 25.84 -51.54
C GLY A 26 -57.63 25.16 -50.31
N GLY A 27 -58.11 25.96 -49.36
CA GLY A 27 -59.17 25.60 -48.40
C GLY A 27 -58.91 24.50 -47.37
N ALA A 28 -58.68 24.89 -46.12
CA ALA A 28 -59.57 24.61 -44.99
C ALA A 28 -58.86 24.95 -43.68
N ARG A 29 -59.28 26.03 -43.03
CA ARG A 29 -58.94 26.30 -41.63
C ARG A 29 -59.64 25.27 -40.76
N LEU A 30 -58.95 24.19 -40.42
CA LEU A 30 -59.27 23.42 -39.23
C LEU A 30 -58.63 24.12 -38.04
N SER A 31 -59.46 24.84 -37.29
CA SER A 31 -59.18 25.29 -35.93
C SER A 31 -58.79 24.07 -35.09
N ARG A 32 -57.50 23.78 -35.00
CA ARG A 32 -56.97 22.81 -34.04
C ARG A 32 -56.73 23.58 -32.76
N SER A 33 -57.73 23.55 -31.88
CA SER A 33 -57.59 23.82 -30.46
C SER A 33 -56.34 23.07 -29.96
N ARG A 34 -55.22 23.80 -29.85
CA ARG A 34 -54.00 23.31 -29.23
C ARG A 34 -54.28 23.25 -27.74
N GLY A 35 -54.90 22.16 -27.33
CA GLY A 35 -54.96 21.76 -25.93
C GLY A 35 -53.53 21.74 -25.40
N THR A 36 -53.24 22.67 -24.49
CA THR A 36 -52.02 22.78 -23.69
C THR A 36 -51.71 21.49 -22.90
N CYS A 37 -52.61 20.51 -22.94
CA CYS A 37 -52.50 19.18 -22.35
C CYS A 37 -51.44 18.29 -23.02
N GLY A 38 -51.27 18.36 -24.35
CA GLY A 38 -50.32 17.49 -25.08
C GLY A 38 -48.85 17.85 -24.84
N ALA A 39 -48.54 19.15 -24.71
CA ALA A 39 -47.18 19.63 -24.43
C ALA A 39 -46.76 19.34 -22.98
N ARG A 40 -47.69 19.36 -22.03
CA ARG A 40 -47.43 19.02 -20.62
C ARG A 40 -47.19 17.52 -20.42
N LEU A 41 -47.91 16.66 -21.13
CA LEU A 41 -47.67 15.21 -21.10
C LEU A 41 -46.30 14.82 -21.69
N ALA A 42 -45.87 15.47 -22.78
CA ALA A 42 -44.57 15.20 -23.39
C ALA A 42 -43.38 15.58 -22.49
N VAL A 43 -43.47 16.69 -21.76
CA VAL A 43 -42.44 17.13 -20.81
C VAL A 43 -42.36 16.21 -19.59
N VAL A 44 -43.51 15.74 -19.07
CA VAL A 44 -43.54 14.77 -17.96
C VAL A 44 -43.00 13.41 -18.39
N ALA A 45 -43.28 12.94 -19.61
CA ALA A 45 -42.74 11.69 -20.14
C ALA A 45 -41.22 11.76 -20.36
N LEU A 46 -40.68 12.90 -20.83
CA LEU A 46 -39.25 13.09 -21.01
C LEU A 46 -38.49 13.24 -19.68
N ALA A 47 -39.11 13.90 -18.69
CA ALA A 47 -38.56 13.99 -17.33
C ALA A 47 -38.57 12.63 -16.61
N GLY A 48 -39.63 11.82 -16.80
CA GLY A 48 -39.70 10.45 -16.29
C GLY A 48 -38.64 9.51 -16.88
N ALA A 49 -38.32 9.68 -18.17
CA ALA A 49 -37.27 8.90 -18.84
C ALA A 49 -35.85 9.24 -18.33
N MET A 50 -35.58 10.47 -17.89
CA MET A 50 -34.27 10.84 -17.32
C MET A 50 -34.05 10.28 -15.91
N VAL A 51 -35.12 10.06 -15.12
CA VAL A 51 -35.00 9.49 -13.76
C VAL A 51 -34.66 7.99 -13.80
N LEU A 52 -35.07 7.27 -14.85
CA LEU A 52 -34.77 5.83 -15.00
C LEU A 52 -33.37 5.54 -15.57
N ALA A 53 -32.67 6.54 -16.12
CA ALA A 53 -31.28 6.40 -16.59
C ALA A 53 -30.24 6.62 -15.47
N ALA A 54 -30.67 6.98 -14.25
CA ALA A 54 -29.81 7.26 -13.11
C ALA A 54 -29.40 6.00 -12.30
N CYS A 55 -29.28 4.84 -12.95
CA CYS A 55 -28.66 3.66 -12.36
C CYS A 55 -27.14 3.90 -12.21
N GLY A 56 -26.74 4.60 -11.15
CA GLY A 56 -25.34 4.71 -10.76
C GLY A 56 -24.74 3.33 -10.50
N LYS A 57 -23.53 3.07 -11.03
CA LYS A 57 -22.78 1.86 -10.68
C LYS A 57 -22.59 1.82 -9.16
N PRO A 58 -22.80 0.66 -8.49
CA PRO A 58 -22.55 0.56 -7.05
C PRO A 58 -21.09 0.95 -6.75
N PRO A 59 -20.81 1.60 -5.61
CA PRO A 59 -19.45 1.97 -5.24
C PRO A 59 -18.56 0.72 -5.20
N ASN A 60 -17.37 0.79 -5.78
CA ASN A 60 -16.40 -0.30 -5.67
C ASN A 60 -15.99 -0.45 -4.20
N LEU A 61 -16.14 -1.64 -3.64
CA LEU A 61 -15.71 -1.95 -2.28
C LEU A 61 -14.17 -2.00 -2.25
N ILE A 62 -13.57 -1.32 -1.26
CA ILE A 62 -12.13 -1.37 -1.02
C ILE A 62 -11.85 -2.52 -0.06
N ASN A 63 -11.08 -3.51 -0.52
CA ASN A 63 -10.57 -4.58 0.33
C ASN A 63 -9.36 -4.07 1.13
N ARG A 64 -9.31 -4.42 2.42
CA ARG A 64 -8.23 -4.06 3.33
C ARG A 64 -7.54 -5.29 3.88
N TYR A 65 -6.23 -5.35 3.70
CA TYR A 65 -5.39 -6.48 4.08
C TYR A 65 -4.57 -6.14 5.31
N VAL A 66 -4.37 -7.14 6.16
CA VAL A 66 -3.46 -7.12 7.31
C VAL A 66 -2.45 -8.24 7.14
N LEU A 67 -1.35 -8.17 7.86
CA LEU A 67 -0.47 -9.32 8.01
C LEU A 67 -1.12 -10.30 8.99
N ASN A 68 -0.87 -11.59 8.83
CA ASN A 68 -1.37 -12.59 9.77
C ASN A 68 -0.34 -13.71 9.91
N TYR A 69 0.41 -13.65 11.01
CA TYR A 69 1.36 -14.68 11.40
C TYR A 69 1.49 -14.69 12.93
N PRO A 70 1.75 -15.87 13.53
CA PRO A 70 1.99 -15.96 14.97
C PRO A 70 3.31 -15.27 15.32
N PRO A 71 3.41 -14.59 16.47
CA PRO A 71 4.68 -14.06 16.96
C PRO A 71 5.79 -15.12 16.90
N PRO A 72 6.98 -14.81 16.35
CA PRO A 72 8.00 -15.83 16.14
C PRO A 72 8.50 -16.40 17.46
N ALA A 73 8.55 -17.74 17.54
CA ALA A 73 9.16 -18.40 18.68
C ALA A 73 10.65 -18.03 18.75
N VAL A 74 11.01 -17.30 19.81
CA VAL A 74 12.40 -17.09 20.21
C VAL A 74 12.88 -18.29 21.02
N ALA A 75 14.15 -18.67 20.85
CA ALA A 75 14.75 -19.74 21.65
C ALA A 75 14.60 -19.45 23.16
N LYS A 76 14.78 -20.47 24.02
CA LYS A 76 14.76 -20.34 25.50
C LYS A 76 15.93 -19.48 26.02
N LEU A 77 15.92 -18.20 25.68
CA LEU A 77 16.87 -17.18 26.08
C LEU A 77 16.41 -16.58 27.41
N THR A 78 17.38 -16.18 28.23
CA THR A 78 17.08 -15.53 29.51
C THR A 78 16.65 -14.08 29.26
N PRO A 79 15.49 -13.64 29.78
CA PRO A 79 15.08 -12.24 29.66
C PRO A 79 16.14 -11.27 30.22
N LEU A 80 16.30 -10.13 29.56
CA LEU A 80 17.18 -9.05 29.98
C LEU A 80 16.38 -8.08 30.86
N ASP A 81 16.95 -7.71 32.02
CA ASP A 81 16.37 -6.70 32.92
C ASP A 81 16.61 -5.28 32.40
N THR A 82 16.12 -5.01 31.18
CA THR A 82 16.20 -3.72 30.52
C THR A 82 14.97 -3.49 29.65
N ALA A 83 14.73 -2.23 29.31
CA ALA A 83 13.65 -1.82 28.43
C ALA A 83 14.19 -1.43 27.05
N ILE A 84 13.36 -1.63 26.02
CA ILE A 84 13.60 -1.17 24.67
C ILE A 84 12.43 -0.31 24.19
N LYS A 85 12.72 0.76 23.45
CA LYS A 85 11.72 1.57 22.74
C LYS A 85 11.80 1.27 21.24
N VAL A 86 10.67 0.96 20.63
CA VAL A 86 10.54 0.84 19.16
C VAL A 86 9.94 2.15 18.65
N ALA A 87 10.75 2.89 17.88
CA ALA A 87 10.32 4.13 17.24
C ALA A 87 9.39 3.82 16.05
N THR A 88 8.57 4.80 15.67
CA THR A 88 7.77 4.70 14.44
C THR A 88 8.71 4.63 13.25
N PHE A 89 8.56 3.61 12.41
CA PHE A 89 9.40 3.46 11.23
C PHE A 89 9.02 4.49 10.17
N SER A 90 9.99 4.84 9.32
CA SER A 90 9.73 5.54 8.07
C SER A 90 9.40 4.55 6.95
N ALA A 91 8.99 5.07 5.79
CA ALA A 91 8.90 4.28 4.56
C ALA A 91 9.48 5.08 3.40
N ASP A 92 10.06 4.38 2.43
CA ASP A 92 10.42 4.99 1.15
C ASP A 92 9.18 5.65 0.51
N GLN A 93 9.36 6.83 -0.10
CA GLN A 93 8.24 7.62 -0.63
C GLN A 93 7.46 6.88 -1.73
N THR A 94 8.08 5.92 -2.42
CA THR A 94 7.43 5.12 -3.46
C THR A 94 6.41 4.13 -2.89
N ILE A 95 6.52 3.78 -1.60
CA ILE A 95 5.66 2.82 -0.90
C ILE A 95 4.96 3.40 0.33
N ASN A 96 5.18 4.67 0.67
CA ASN A 96 4.56 5.35 1.81
C ASN A 96 3.10 5.72 1.53
N ARG A 97 2.27 4.70 1.33
CA ARG A 97 0.84 4.76 1.03
C ARG A 97 0.19 3.39 1.26
N PRO A 98 -1.14 3.31 1.45
CA PRO A 98 -1.77 2.04 1.80
C PRO A 98 -2.08 1.17 0.57
N GLU A 99 -1.97 1.66 -0.67
CA GLU A 99 -2.16 0.81 -1.85
C GLU A 99 -1.20 -0.38 -1.88
N MET A 100 -1.71 -1.56 -2.21
CA MET A 100 -0.84 -2.72 -2.47
C MET A 100 -0.16 -2.53 -3.83
N ILE A 101 1.17 -2.45 -3.80
CA ILE A 101 2.02 -2.19 -4.96
C ILE A 101 2.55 -3.50 -5.51
N TYR A 102 2.61 -3.59 -6.84
CA TYR A 102 3.35 -4.64 -7.54
C TYR A 102 4.35 -4.02 -8.51
N LYS A 103 5.47 -4.68 -8.71
CA LYS A 103 6.57 -4.27 -9.57
C LYS A 103 6.70 -5.24 -10.72
N VAL A 104 6.38 -4.75 -11.92
CA VAL A 104 6.40 -5.54 -13.16
C VAL A 104 7.83 -5.80 -13.62
N ASN A 105 8.69 -4.79 -13.47
CA ASN A 105 10.12 -4.86 -13.76
C ASN A 105 10.84 -3.73 -12.99
N PRO A 106 12.18 -3.61 -13.05
CA PRO A 106 12.94 -2.59 -12.32
C PRO A 106 12.45 -1.14 -12.46
N TYR A 107 11.73 -0.81 -13.54
CA TYR A 107 11.35 0.55 -13.92
C TYR A 107 9.83 0.79 -13.94
N LYS A 108 9.02 -0.23 -13.64
CA LYS A 108 7.56 -0.13 -13.74
C LYS A 108 6.87 -0.75 -12.53
N THR A 109 6.11 0.06 -11.83
CA THR A 109 5.22 -0.34 -10.74
C THR A 109 3.77 -0.08 -11.10
N GLY A 110 2.88 -0.79 -10.43
CA GLY A 110 1.43 -0.59 -10.48
C GLY A 110 0.83 -0.78 -9.10
N VAL A 111 -0.47 -0.52 -9.01
CA VAL A 111 -1.25 -0.68 -7.78
C VAL A 111 -2.46 -1.57 -8.03
N TYR A 112 -2.80 -2.38 -7.04
CA TYR A 112 -4.07 -3.08 -7.03
C TYR A 112 -5.20 -2.09 -6.71
N GLN A 113 -5.96 -1.68 -7.74
CA GLN A 113 -6.88 -0.52 -7.71
C GLN A 113 -7.89 -0.46 -6.55
N TYR A 114 -8.30 -1.62 -6.00
CA TYR A 114 -9.27 -1.71 -4.91
C TYR A 114 -8.74 -2.47 -3.69
N ASN A 115 -7.43 -2.72 -3.63
CA ASN A 115 -6.81 -3.52 -2.57
C ASN A 115 -5.72 -2.71 -1.89
N ARG A 116 -5.86 -2.58 -0.59
CA ARG A 116 -4.99 -1.73 0.23
C ARG A 116 -4.58 -2.48 1.48
N TRP A 117 -3.40 -2.21 1.97
CA TRP A 117 -3.05 -2.46 3.36
C TRP A 117 -4.01 -1.69 4.29
N ARG A 118 -4.22 -2.23 5.49
CA ARG A 118 -5.08 -1.62 6.51
C ARG A 118 -4.58 -0.21 6.89
N THR A 119 -3.27 -0.04 6.93
CA THR A 119 -2.52 1.19 7.18
C THR A 119 -1.24 1.17 6.33
N ASP A 120 -0.45 2.26 6.34
CA ASP A 120 0.79 2.33 5.56
C ASP A 120 1.82 1.26 6.00
N PRO A 121 2.68 0.78 5.08
CA PRO A 121 3.68 -0.25 5.38
C PRO A 121 4.57 0.04 6.58
N ALA A 122 4.96 1.30 6.79
CA ALA A 122 5.76 1.73 7.94
C ALA A 122 5.07 1.41 9.28
N TYR A 123 3.78 1.75 9.40
CA TYR A 123 3.00 1.48 10.61
C TYR A 123 2.77 -0.02 10.79
N LEU A 124 2.47 -0.75 9.70
CA LEU A 124 2.36 -2.21 9.77
C LEU A 124 3.66 -2.83 10.30
N ALA A 125 4.81 -2.53 9.69
CA ALA A 125 6.09 -3.10 10.12
C ALA A 125 6.41 -2.74 11.58
N THR A 126 6.16 -1.49 11.99
CA THR A 126 6.37 -1.02 13.37
C THR A 126 5.51 -1.79 14.36
N ASP A 127 4.20 -1.91 14.09
CA ASP A 127 3.23 -2.52 15.00
C ASP A 127 3.51 -4.01 15.18
N TYR A 128 3.74 -4.72 14.08
CA TYR A 128 4.01 -6.16 14.09
C TYR A 128 5.35 -6.48 14.77
N LEU A 129 6.40 -5.68 14.51
CA LEU A 129 7.68 -5.87 15.18
C LEU A 129 7.58 -5.54 16.68
N THR A 130 6.85 -4.50 17.06
CA THR A 130 6.62 -4.15 18.47
C THR A 130 5.85 -5.24 19.20
N ARG A 131 4.80 -5.81 18.57
CA ARG A 131 4.08 -6.98 19.07
C ARG A 131 5.04 -8.14 19.31
N ASP A 132 5.86 -8.47 18.33
CA ASP A 132 6.77 -9.62 18.39
C ASP A 132 7.86 -9.43 19.47
N PHE A 133 8.36 -8.20 19.68
CA PHE A 133 9.24 -7.90 20.81
C PHE A 133 8.55 -8.10 22.16
N ARG A 134 7.29 -7.68 22.31
CA ARG A 134 6.51 -7.88 23.55
C ARG A 134 6.28 -9.36 23.82
N ASP A 135 5.80 -10.08 22.82
CA ASP A 135 5.42 -11.49 22.94
C ASP A 135 6.66 -12.39 23.10
N SER A 136 7.85 -11.94 22.70
CA SER A 136 9.11 -12.64 22.97
C SER A 136 9.42 -12.79 24.46
N GLY A 137 8.93 -11.88 25.31
CA GLY A 137 9.24 -11.84 26.74
C GLY A 137 10.73 -11.61 27.07
N LEU A 138 11.55 -11.19 26.10
CA LEU A 138 13.01 -11.07 26.27
C LEU A 138 13.46 -9.78 26.95
N PHE A 139 12.57 -8.80 27.10
CA PHE A 139 12.87 -7.49 27.68
C PHE A 139 11.88 -7.21 28.81
N LYS A 140 12.34 -6.54 29.88
CA LYS A 140 11.49 -6.13 31.01
C LYS A 140 10.30 -5.28 30.55
N ALA A 141 10.53 -4.43 29.55
CA ALA A 141 9.49 -3.61 28.94
C ALA A 141 9.80 -3.30 27.47
N VAL A 142 8.74 -3.17 26.67
CA VAL A 142 8.80 -2.78 25.26
C VAL A 142 7.83 -1.63 25.01
N TYR A 143 8.38 -0.44 24.81
CA TYR A 143 7.60 0.78 24.57
C TYR A 143 7.45 1.03 23.07
N SER A 144 6.24 1.41 22.66
CA SER A 144 6.00 2.00 21.34
C SER A 144 6.37 3.50 21.34
N SER A 145 6.43 4.10 20.15
CA SER A 145 6.74 5.51 19.96
C SER A 145 5.86 6.44 20.83
N ASP A 146 4.55 6.14 20.90
CA ASP A 146 3.54 6.93 21.61
C ASP A 146 3.61 6.82 23.13
N ASN A 147 4.36 5.84 23.66
CA ASN A 147 4.50 5.66 25.10
C ASN A 147 5.61 6.59 25.65
N SER A 148 5.32 7.24 26.78
CA SER A 148 6.27 8.13 27.49
C SER A 148 7.34 7.38 28.31
N GLY A 149 7.37 6.04 28.23
CA GLY A 149 8.35 5.22 28.94
C GLY A 149 9.78 5.55 28.50
N LYS A 150 10.69 5.67 29.46
CA LYS A 150 12.13 5.81 29.20
C LYS A 150 12.73 4.44 28.98
N ALA A 151 13.47 4.26 27.89
CA ALA A 151 14.27 3.07 27.62
C ALA A 151 15.67 3.52 27.20
N ARG A 152 16.68 2.79 27.67
CA ARG A 152 18.08 3.00 27.26
C ARG A 152 18.30 2.59 25.80
N PHE A 153 17.64 1.51 25.37
CA PHE A 153 17.83 0.98 24.03
C PHE A 153 16.69 1.44 23.13
N HIS A 154 17.05 1.98 21.97
CA HIS A 154 16.11 2.49 20.98
C HIS A 154 16.30 1.72 19.67
N LEU A 155 15.19 1.19 19.14
CA LEU A 155 15.12 0.57 17.84
C LEU A 155 14.47 1.54 16.87
N GLU A 156 15.24 1.98 15.90
CA GLU A 156 14.79 2.83 14.80
C GLU A 156 14.82 2.03 13.50
N GLY A 157 14.03 2.44 12.52
CA GLY A 157 14.02 1.75 11.24
C GLY A 157 13.16 2.39 10.18
N GLY A 158 13.13 1.73 9.04
CA GLY A 158 12.35 2.11 7.88
C GLY A 158 12.01 0.92 7.01
N VAL A 159 10.96 1.08 6.22
CA VAL A 159 10.54 0.12 5.21
C VAL A 159 11.06 0.58 3.86
N VAL A 160 11.88 -0.25 3.24
CA VAL A 160 12.49 0.01 1.93
C VAL A 160 11.68 -0.67 0.82
N ASP A 161 11.33 -1.94 1.01
CA ASP A 161 10.48 -2.72 0.10
C ASP A 161 9.28 -3.29 0.86
N PHE A 162 8.10 -3.18 0.28
CA PHE A 162 6.86 -3.78 0.78
C PHE A 162 5.85 -3.99 -0.36
N GLN A 163 6.20 -4.86 -1.30
CA GLN A 163 5.49 -4.98 -2.56
C GLN A 163 5.60 -6.39 -3.16
N GLU A 164 4.75 -6.68 -4.14
CA GLU A 164 4.97 -7.82 -5.05
C GLU A 164 6.05 -7.47 -6.08
N ASN A 165 6.91 -8.42 -6.40
CA ASN A 165 7.85 -8.37 -7.50
C ASN A 165 7.56 -9.52 -8.46
N ASP A 166 7.38 -9.20 -9.74
CA ASP A 166 7.15 -10.19 -10.81
C ASP A 166 8.46 -10.85 -11.29
N GLU A 167 9.61 -10.20 -11.07
CA GLU A 167 10.91 -10.62 -11.59
C GLU A 167 11.99 -10.78 -10.50
N PRO A 168 12.77 -11.88 -10.54
CA PRO A 168 12.59 -13.04 -11.43
C PRO A 168 11.35 -13.86 -11.04
N PRO A 169 10.68 -14.55 -11.99
CA PRO A 169 9.60 -15.48 -11.65
C PRO A 169 10.09 -16.62 -10.73
N PRO A 170 9.21 -17.18 -9.87
CA PRO A 170 7.81 -16.81 -9.69
C PRO A 170 7.65 -15.46 -8.97
N TRP A 171 6.47 -14.86 -9.11
CA TRP A 171 6.13 -13.63 -8.39
C TRP A 171 6.26 -13.85 -6.88
N HIS A 172 6.80 -12.85 -6.18
CA HIS A 172 7.12 -12.94 -4.76
C HIS A 172 6.79 -11.65 -4.03
N ALA A 173 6.43 -11.76 -2.75
CA ALA A 173 6.42 -10.64 -1.83
C ALA A 173 7.87 -10.29 -1.47
N ALA A 174 8.25 -9.03 -1.62
CA ALA A 174 9.55 -8.51 -1.23
C ALA A 174 9.40 -7.57 -0.03
N LEU A 175 10.06 -7.94 1.06
CA LEU A 175 10.16 -7.15 2.28
C LEU A 175 11.61 -6.77 2.54
N THR A 176 11.88 -5.48 2.69
CA THR A 176 13.18 -4.99 3.15
C THR A 176 12.97 -3.97 4.26
N LEU A 177 13.55 -4.23 5.43
CA LEU A 177 13.59 -3.30 6.57
C LEU A 177 15.03 -2.88 6.83
N ASN A 178 15.28 -1.57 6.96
CA ASN A 178 16.52 -1.08 7.54
C ASN A 178 16.32 -0.83 9.03
N ILE A 179 17.21 -1.34 9.87
CA ILE A 179 17.10 -1.29 11.32
C ILE A 179 18.38 -0.72 11.90
N THR A 180 18.24 0.24 12.82
CA THR A 180 19.32 0.79 13.63
C THR A 180 19.00 0.55 15.10
N LEU A 181 19.94 -0.04 15.83
CA LEU A 181 19.85 -0.18 17.27
C LEU A 181 20.78 0.82 17.95
N LEU A 182 20.24 1.57 18.90
CA LEU A 182 20.93 2.61 19.64
C LEU A 182 20.99 2.31 21.14
N ASP A 183 22.09 2.70 21.78
CA ASP A 183 22.27 2.79 23.24
C ASP A 183 22.32 4.27 23.63
N THR A 184 21.23 4.81 24.16
CA THR A 184 21.08 6.24 24.45
C THR A 184 21.81 6.71 25.70
N ASP A 185 22.37 5.80 26.50
CA ASP A 185 23.21 6.16 27.66
C ASP A 185 24.61 6.64 27.23
N GLN A 186 25.02 6.38 25.97
CA GLN A 186 26.31 6.85 25.46
C GLN A 186 26.23 8.33 25.08
N GLU A 187 27.25 9.12 25.38
CA GLU A 187 27.27 10.55 25.02
C GLU A 187 27.65 10.77 23.55
N ASN A 188 28.69 10.09 23.08
CA ASN A 188 29.19 10.18 21.71
C ASN A 188 28.24 9.49 20.72
N VAL A 189 27.93 10.17 19.62
CA VAL A 189 27.02 9.65 18.58
C VAL A 189 27.51 8.33 17.98
N ALA A 190 28.83 8.18 17.79
CA ALA A 190 29.39 6.94 17.25
C ALA A 190 29.18 5.74 18.19
N ASP A 191 29.27 5.95 19.50
CA ASP A 191 29.16 4.90 20.52
C ASP A 191 27.69 4.51 20.80
N LYS A 192 26.76 5.44 20.51
CA LYS A 192 25.31 5.20 20.55
C LYS A 192 24.91 4.12 19.56
N VAL A 193 25.45 4.13 18.33
CA VAL A 193 25.05 3.15 17.30
C VAL A 193 25.64 1.79 17.64
N MET A 194 24.78 0.87 18.05
CA MET A 194 25.19 -0.52 18.33
C MET A 194 25.33 -1.30 17.03
N PHE A 195 24.38 -1.15 16.12
CA PHE A 195 24.48 -1.62 14.74
C PHE A 195 23.46 -0.91 13.83
N GLN A 196 23.71 -0.99 12.53
CA GLN A 196 22.74 -0.69 11.48
C GLN A 196 22.78 -1.81 10.43
N ARG A 197 21.62 -2.37 10.07
CA ARG A 197 21.52 -3.54 9.19
C ARG A 197 20.26 -3.51 8.34
N ASN A 198 20.35 -4.11 7.14
CA ASN A 198 19.20 -4.40 6.29
C ASN A 198 18.76 -5.85 6.47
N TYR A 199 17.47 -6.03 6.73
CA TYR A 199 16.81 -7.33 6.83
C TYR A 199 15.90 -7.49 5.62
N HIS A 200 16.09 -8.56 4.86
CA HIS A 200 15.33 -8.84 3.65
C HIS A 200 14.69 -10.23 3.74
N ALA A 201 13.50 -10.36 3.17
CA ALA A 201 12.87 -11.63 2.90
C ALA A 201 12.10 -11.56 1.57
N GLN A 202 12.12 -12.66 0.84
CA GLN A 202 11.37 -12.85 -0.39
C GLN A 202 10.58 -14.15 -0.27
N GLU A 203 9.25 -14.04 -0.41
CA GLU A 203 8.36 -15.19 -0.28
C GLU A 203 7.55 -15.36 -1.55
N VAL A 204 7.62 -16.54 -2.14
CA VAL A 204 6.82 -16.88 -3.33
C VAL A 204 5.35 -16.75 -2.97
N MET A 205 4.56 -16.03 -3.78
CA MET A 205 3.14 -15.91 -3.48
C MET A 205 2.39 -17.16 -3.95
N PRO A 206 1.51 -17.73 -3.11
CA PRO A 206 0.76 -18.94 -3.45
C PRO A 206 -0.20 -18.72 -4.63
N ALA A 207 -0.65 -17.48 -4.82
CA ALA A 207 -1.42 -17.04 -5.97
C ALA A 207 -1.03 -15.60 -6.33
N ARG A 208 -1.14 -15.24 -7.60
CA ARG A 208 -0.91 -13.87 -8.09
C ARG A 208 -2.13 -12.98 -7.82
N THR A 209 -2.44 -12.79 -6.55
CA THR A 209 -3.58 -11.98 -6.07
C THR A 209 -3.18 -11.13 -4.87
N PRO A 210 -3.95 -10.09 -4.52
CA PRO A 210 -3.73 -9.32 -3.30
C PRO A 210 -3.72 -10.18 -2.03
N GLU A 211 -4.61 -11.17 -1.94
CA GLU A 211 -4.62 -12.16 -0.85
C GLU A 211 -3.30 -12.93 -0.79
N GLY A 212 -2.81 -13.42 -1.94
CA GLY A 212 -1.55 -14.14 -2.01
C GLY A 212 -0.35 -13.27 -1.64
N LEU A 213 -0.38 -11.96 -1.97
CA LEU A 213 0.63 -11.00 -1.54
C LEU A 213 0.58 -10.80 -0.02
N ALA A 214 -0.62 -10.66 0.57
CA ALA A 214 -0.77 -10.55 2.02
C ALA A 214 -0.27 -11.80 2.75
N GLU A 215 -0.55 -12.99 2.22
CA GLU A 215 -0.09 -14.26 2.78
C GLU A 215 1.45 -14.36 2.74
N ALA A 216 2.06 -14.15 1.58
CA ALA A 216 3.52 -14.19 1.43
C ALA A 216 4.23 -13.10 2.25
N MET A 217 3.67 -11.87 2.29
CA MET A 217 4.20 -10.79 3.11
C MET A 217 4.10 -11.08 4.62
N SER A 218 3.07 -11.82 5.05
CA SER A 218 2.94 -12.26 6.44
C SER A 218 4.06 -13.22 6.82
N THR A 219 4.38 -14.18 5.94
CA THR A 219 5.52 -15.08 6.12
C THR A 219 6.85 -14.32 6.14
N ALA A 220 7.06 -13.40 5.19
CA ALA A 220 8.26 -12.58 5.09
C ALA A 220 8.49 -11.75 6.37
N MET A 221 7.44 -11.09 6.86
CA MET A 221 7.49 -10.30 8.09
C MET A 221 7.81 -11.17 9.31
N GLY A 222 7.22 -12.36 9.44
CA GLY A 222 7.53 -13.28 10.52
C GLY A 222 9.01 -13.71 10.54
N GLN A 223 9.60 -13.99 9.37
CA GLN A 223 11.01 -14.35 9.25
C GLN A 223 11.94 -13.18 9.61
N VAL A 224 11.68 -12.00 9.05
CA VAL A 224 12.47 -10.79 9.30
C VAL A 224 12.38 -10.40 10.77
N SER A 225 11.17 -10.40 11.34
CA SER A 225 10.93 -10.11 12.76
C SER A 225 11.72 -11.05 13.67
N LYS A 226 11.67 -12.36 13.44
CA LYS A 226 12.43 -13.35 14.21
C LYS A 226 13.93 -13.03 14.23
N LYS A 227 14.49 -12.67 13.07
CA LYS A 227 15.91 -12.36 12.93
C LYS A 227 16.28 -11.06 13.63
N ILE A 228 15.45 -10.02 13.50
CA ILE A 228 15.64 -8.73 14.18
C ILE A 228 15.61 -8.91 15.70
N VAL A 229 14.58 -9.57 16.24
CA VAL A 229 14.44 -9.80 17.68
C VAL A 229 15.68 -10.53 18.24
N HIS A 230 16.15 -11.56 17.54
CA HIS A 230 17.35 -12.28 17.93
C HIS A 230 18.60 -11.39 17.92
N ASP A 231 18.86 -10.69 16.82
CA ASP A 231 20.06 -9.84 16.67
C ASP A 231 20.09 -8.70 17.69
N VAL A 232 18.94 -8.05 17.92
CA VAL A 232 18.80 -7.00 18.93
C VAL A 232 19.07 -7.54 20.32
N TYR A 233 18.50 -8.70 20.67
CA TYR A 233 18.76 -9.34 21.96
C TYR A 233 20.26 -9.63 22.15
N GLN A 234 20.95 -10.20 21.15
CA GLN A 234 22.37 -10.51 21.27
C GLN A 234 23.21 -9.25 21.44
N ALA A 235 22.93 -8.20 20.67
CA ALA A 235 23.65 -6.93 20.75
C ALA A 235 23.49 -6.28 22.13
N ILE A 236 22.27 -6.23 22.66
CA ILE A 236 21.98 -5.68 23.99
C ILE A 236 22.66 -6.53 25.08
N LYS A 237 22.54 -7.86 25.02
CA LYS A 237 23.18 -8.76 25.98
C LYS A 237 24.69 -8.55 26.01
N GLN A 238 25.33 -8.41 24.85
CA GLN A 238 26.77 -8.15 24.76
C GLN A 238 27.14 -6.79 25.35
N ARG A 239 26.39 -5.73 25.03
CA ARG A 239 26.62 -4.37 25.56
C ARG A 239 26.49 -4.33 27.09
N LEU A 240 25.46 -4.94 27.65
CA LEU A 240 25.26 -5.04 29.10
C LEU A 240 26.37 -5.87 29.78
N SER A 241 26.86 -6.91 29.11
CA SER A 241 27.96 -7.74 29.63
C SER A 241 29.30 -6.99 29.62
N ALA A 242 29.55 -6.15 28.61
CA ALA A 242 30.75 -5.31 28.54
C ALA A 242 30.74 -4.23 29.63
N ALA A 243 29.61 -3.57 29.87
CA ALA A 243 29.47 -2.55 30.92
C ALA A 243 29.78 -3.11 32.33
N LYS A 244 29.36 -4.37 32.61
CA LYS A 244 29.67 -5.03 33.90
C LYS A 244 31.15 -5.36 34.09
N ARG A 245 31.95 -5.43 33.01
CA ARG A 245 33.39 -5.73 33.07
C ARG A 245 34.27 -4.49 33.16
N SER A 246 33.70 -3.30 33.02
CA SER A 246 34.41 -2.02 33.13
C SER A 246 33.92 -1.24 34.36
N PRO A 247 34.12 -1.72 35.61
CA PRO A 247 33.95 -0.85 36.76
C PRO A 247 35.08 0.20 36.76
N GLU A 248 34.67 1.46 36.88
CA GLU A 248 35.42 2.68 37.24
C GLU A 248 36.92 2.49 37.54
N GLU A 249 37.77 3.09 36.69
CA GLU A 249 39.02 3.71 37.15
C GLU A 249 38.72 5.01 37.90
#